data_AF-A0A0B6YMA6-F1
#
_entry.id   AF-A0A0B6YMA6-F1
#
_cell.length_a   1.000
_cell.length_b   1.000
_cell.length_c   1.000
_cell.angle_alpha   90.00
_cell.angle_beta   90.00
_cell.angle_gamma   90.00
#
_symmetry.space_group_name_H-M   'P 1'
#
loop_
_entity.id
_entity.type
_entity.pdbx_description
1 polymer ?
#
loop_
_entity_poly.entity_id
_entity_poly.type
_entity_poly.pdbx_seq_one_letter_code
_entity_poly.pdbx_strand_id
1 'polypeptide(L)'
;SLKPVVVVRFDERQKQLHSVVTQTSQDQQMYSVRVLCSLSMAVVALDALPEKLNPVVRPLMDVIKKEENDSLQEEAATCLAQLIKVCINRDPSPNSKIVKNLCSFLCVDTSITPSVTNPVAPSTNSKGCDS
;
A
#
# COMPACT_ATOMS: atom_id res chain seq x y z
N SER A 1 -14.96 -5.04 -48.20
CA SER A 1 -14.73 -3.96 -47.22
C SER A 1 -15.85 -3.98 -46.19
N LEU A 2 -15.55 -4.05 -44.88
CA LEU A 2 -16.58 -4.01 -43.84
C LEU A 2 -17.27 -2.63 -43.83
N LYS A 3 -18.57 -2.59 -43.52
CA LYS A 3 -19.31 -1.32 -43.40
C LYS A 3 -18.76 -0.52 -42.21
N PRO A 4 -18.58 0.82 -42.32
CA PRO A 4 -18.00 1.65 -41.25
C PRO A 4 -18.68 1.49 -39.89
N VAL A 5 -20.01 1.38 -39.88
CA VAL A 5 -20.82 1.17 -38.66
C VAL A 5 -20.48 -0.15 -37.96
N VAL A 6 -20.08 -1.18 -38.71
CA VAL A 6 -19.74 -2.49 -38.16
C VAL A 6 -18.37 -2.42 -37.47
N VAL A 7 -17.41 -1.68 -38.03
CA VAL A 7 -16.07 -1.49 -37.44
C VAL A 7 -16.17 -0.75 -36.10
N VAL A 8 -16.89 0.37 -36.06
CA VAL A 8 -17.09 1.15 -34.81
C VAL A 8 -17.73 0.30 -33.70
N ARG A 9 -18.74 -0.51 -34.05
CA ARG A 9 -19.39 -1.42 -33.08
C ARG A 9 -18.45 -2.51 -32.55
N PHE A 10 -17.52 -3.00 -33.37
CA PHE A 10 -16.50 -3.95 -32.92
C PHE A 10 -15.51 -3.30 -31.95
N ASP A 11 -15.04 -2.09 -32.26
CA ASP A 11 -14.14 -1.33 -31.37
C ASP A 11 -14.79 -1.03 -30.02
N GLU A 12 -16.06 -0.61 -30.02
CA GLU A 12 -16.81 -0.37 -28.79
C GLU A 12 -16.95 -1.64 -27.93
N ARG A 13 -17.30 -2.77 -28.55
CA ARG A 13 -17.38 -4.06 -27.84
C ARG A 13 -16.03 -4.50 -27.32
N GLN A 14 -14.95 -4.33 -28.11
CA GLN A 14 -13.60 -4.65 -27.66
C GLN A 14 -13.22 -3.83 -26.42
N LYS A 15 -13.48 -2.51 -26.44
CA LYS A 15 -13.22 -1.63 -25.28
C LYS A 15 -14.04 -2.05 -24.06
N GLN A 16 -15.33 -2.36 -24.24
CA GLN A 16 -16.19 -2.83 -23.15
C GLN A 16 -15.68 -4.15 -22.55
N LEU A 17 -15.32 -5.13 -23.39
CA LEU A 17 -14.75 -6.40 -22.92
C LEU A 17 -13.44 -6.18 -22.15
N HIS A 18 -12.54 -5.35 -22.65
CA HIS A 18 -11.31 -5.00 -21.95
C HIS A 18 -11.56 -4.35 -20.59
N SER A 19 -12.54 -3.45 -20.50
CA SER A 19 -12.93 -2.81 -19.24
C SER A 19 -13.47 -3.84 -18.24
N VAL A 20 -14.36 -4.73 -18.66
CA VAL A 20 -14.94 -5.77 -17.79
C VAL A 20 -13.87 -6.74 -17.29
N VAL A 21 -12.95 -7.18 -18.16
CA VAL A 21 -11.83 -8.06 -17.78
C VAL A 21 -10.93 -7.37 -16.77
N THR A 22 -10.61 -6.09 -17.00
CA THR A 22 -9.76 -5.31 -16.09
C THR A 22 -10.43 -5.15 -14.73
N GLN A 23 -11.71 -4.77 -14.70
CA GLN A 23 -12.47 -4.60 -13.46
C GLN A 23 -12.55 -5.92 -12.68
N THR A 24 -12.94 -7.01 -13.34
CA THR A 24 -13.05 -8.33 -12.70
C THR A 24 -11.72 -8.79 -12.10
N SER A 25 -10.61 -8.53 -12.80
CA SER A 25 -9.27 -8.86 -12.32
C SER A 25 -8.89 -8.05 -11.08
N GLN A 26 -9.20 -6.74 -11.07
CA GLN A 26 -8.99 -5.88 -9.91
C GLN A 26 -9.83 -6.33 -8.71
N ASP A 27 -11.11 -6.62 -8.93
CA ASP A 27 -12.02 -7.12 -7.91
C ASP A 27 -11.50 -8.44 -7.31
N GLN A 28 -11.09 -9.38 -8.16
CA GLN A 28 -10.52 -10.65 -7.70
C GLN A 28 -9.26 -10.43 -6.85
N GLN A 29 -8.38 -9.54 -7.26
CA GLN A 29 -7.18 -9.22 -6.49
C GLN A 29 -7.54 -8.63 -5.12
N MET A 30 -8.49 -7.70 -5.08
CA MET A 30 -8.98 -7.09 -3.84
C MET A 30 -9.60 -8.14 -2.91
N TYR A 31 -10.49 -9.00 -3.42
CA TYR A 31 -11.10 -10.07 -2.61
C TYR A 31 -10.05 -11.04 -2.05
N SER A 32 -9.04 -11.39 -2.85
CA SER A 32 -7.93 -12.22 -2.37
C SER A 32 -7.19 -11.57 -1.21
N VAL A 33 -6.89 -10.27 -1.30
CA VAL A 33 -6.26 -9.51 -0.22
C VAL A 33 -7.13 -9.47 1.04
N ARG A 34 -8.44 -9.25 0.90
CA ARG A 34 -9.39 -9.25 2.04
C ARG A 34 -9.46 -10.60 2.76
N VAL A 35 -9.49 -11.70 2.01
CA VAL A 35 -9.49 -13.06 2.56
C VAL A 35 -8.18 -13.33 3.32
N LEU A 36 -7.04 -12.99 2.71
CA LEU A 36 -5.74 -13.16 3.35
C LEU A 36 -5.58 -12.28 4.60
N CYS A 37 -6.13 -11.07 4.58
CA CYS A 37 -6.19 -10.20 5.75
C CYS A 37 -7.02 -10.83 6.87
N SER A 38 -8.21 -11.33 6.55
CA SER A 38 -9.09 -12.01 7.52
C SER A 38 -8.40 -13.22 8.17
N LEU A 39 -7.70 -14.02 7.36
CA LEU A 39 -6.90 -15.14 7.86
C LEU A 39 -5.75 -14.67 8.76
N SER A 40 -5.07 -13.58 8.37
CA SER A 40 -4.01 -12.98 9.17
C SER A 40 -4.53 -12.49 10.52
N MET A 41 -5.71 -11.85 10.54
CA MET A 41 -6.36 -11.40 11.77
C MET A 41 -6.69 -12.58 12.69
N ALA A 42 -7.22 -13.67 12.15
CA ALA A 42 -7.47 -14.89 12.92
C ALA A 42 -6.18 -15.49 13.50
N VAL A 43 -5.09 -15.54 12.71
CA VAL A 43 -3.79 -16.03 13.16
C VAL A 43 -3.23 -15.19 14.33
N VAL A 44 -3.39 -13.87 14.28
CA VAL A 44 -3.00 -12.97 15.39
C VAL A 44 -3.89 -13.19 16.62
N ALA A 45 -5.21 -13.25 16.43
CA ALA A 45 -6.17 -13.42 17.52
C ALA A 45 -6.01 -14.75 18.27
N LEU A 46 -5.58 -15.80 17.57
CA LEU A 46 -5.33 -17.13 18.13
C LEU A 46 -3.89 -17.30 18.66
N ASP A 47 -3.05 -16.26 18.59
CA ASP A 47 -1.61 -16.31 18.90
C ASP A 47 -0.87 -17.43 18.14
N ALA A 48 -1.39 -17.83 16.97
CA ALA A 48 -0.89 -18.93 16.15
C ALA A 48 0.17 -18.44 15.14
N LEU A 49 1.07 -17.57 15.59
CA LEU A 49 1.98 -16.84 14.71
C LEU A 49 3.02 -17.77 14.06
N PRO A 50 3.23 -17.67 12.74
CA PRO A 50 4.31 -18.40 12.08
C PRO A 50 5.69 -17.87 12.50
N GLU A 51 6.71 -18.71 12.29
CA GLU A 51 8.11 -18.33 12.49
C GLU A 51 8.48 -17.09 11.64
N LYS A 52 8.04 -17.06 10.38
CA LYS A 52 8.21 -15.90 9.49
C LYS A 52 6.92 -15.11 9.42
N LEU A 53 6.94 -13.83 9.80
CA LEU A 53 5.73 -13.00 9.87
C LEU A 53 5.30 -12.32 8.57
N ASN A 54 6.11 -12.33 7.52
CA ASN A 54 5.73 -11.70 6.24
C ASN A 54 4.36 -12.15 5.70
N PRO A 55 3.97 -13.45 5.77
CA PRO A 55 2.66 -13.91 5.33
C PRO A 55 1.47 -13.33 6.13
N VAL A 56 1.70 -12.82 7.34
CA VAL A 56 0.66 -12.20 8.20
C VAL A 56 0.70 -10.68 8.07
N VAL A 57 1.90 -10.10 8.09
CA VAL A 57 2.09 -8.63 8.02
C VAL A 57 1.68 -8.09 6.65
N ARG A 58 2.02 -8.81 5.56
CA ARG A 58 1.78 -8.31 4.20
C ARG A 58 0.29 -8.14 3.88
N PRO A 59 -0.59 -9.11 4.16
CA PRO A 59 -2.02 -8.92 3.92
C PRO A 59 -2.64 -7.78 4.74
N LEU A 60 -2.31 -7.68 6.03
CA LEU A 60 -2.78 -6.57 6.88
C LEU A 60 -2.36 -5.21 6.31
N MET A 61 -1.08 -5.08 5.93
CA MET A 61 -0.55 -3.87 5.32
C MET A 61 -1.14 -3.55 3.95
N ASP A 62 -1.48 -4.56 3.14
CA ASP A 62 -2.07 -4.33 1.82
C ASP A 62 -3.52 -3.82 1.94
N VAL A 63 -4.29 -4.29 2.94
CA VAL A 63 -5.61 -3.73 3.29
C VAL A 63 -5.49 -2.30 3.80
N ILE A 64 -4.60 -2.03 4.77
CA ILE A 64 -4.42 -0.68 5.34
C ILE A 64 -4.16 0.40 4.27
N LYS A 65 -3.53 0.04 3.14
CA LYS A 65 -3.18 1.00 2.09
C LYS A 65 -4.23 1.20 1.01
N LYS A 66 -4.98 0.14 0.70
CA LYS A 66 -5.74 0.05 -0.56
C LYS A 66 -7.22 -0.20 -0.35
N GLU A 67 -7.61 -0.58 0.86
CA GLU A 67 -8.99 -0.92 1.15
C GLU A 67 -9.85 0.33 1.22
N GLU A 68 -10.98 0.30 0.51
CA GLU A 68 -11.98 1.38 0.49
C GLU A 68 -13.00 1.23 1.63
N ASN A 69 -13.14 0.02 2.19
CA ASN A 69 -13.97 -0.19 3.36
C ASN A 69 -13.24 0.26 4.63
N ASP A 70 -13.60 1.44 5.14
CA ASP A 70 -13.01 2.04 6.33
C ASP A 70 -13.04 1.11 7.56
N SER A 71 -14.12 0.36 7.77
CA SER A 71 -14.25 -0.55 8.90
C SER A 71 -13.23 -1.70 8.82
N LEU A 72 -13.06 -2.30 7.64
CA LEU A 72 -12.06 -3.35 7.43
C LEU A 72 -10.63 -2.79 7.53
N GLN A 73 -10.42 -1.56 7.05
CA GLN A 73 -9.13 -0.88 7.17
C GLN A 73 -8.77 -0.64 8.64
N GLU A 74 -9.72 -0.20 9.47
CA GLU A 74 -9.57 0.03 10.91
C GLU A 74 -9.33 -1.29 11.68
N GLU A 75 -10.07 -2.36 11.35
CA GLU A 75 -9.86 -3.69 11.93
C GLU A 75 -8.45 -4.22 11.62
N ALA A 76 -7.99 -4.07 10.38
CA ALA A 76 -6.65 -4.48 9.97
C ALA A 76 -5.56 -3.66 10.70
N ALA A 77 -5.76 -2.35 10.87
CA ALA A 77 -4.85 -1.48 11.61
C ALA A 77 -4.77 -1.88 13.09
N THR A 78 -5.91 -2.16 13.71
CA THR A 78 -6.01 -2.63 15.10
C THR A 78 -5.29 -3.97 15.26
N CYS A 79 -5.53 -4.92 14.36
CA CYS A 79 -4.84 -6.20 14.35
C CYS A 79 -3.33 -6.04 14.17
N LEU A 80 -2.86 -5.13 13.31
CA LEU A 80 -1.44 -4.88 13.13
C LEU A 80 -0.80 -4.33 14.41
N ALA A 81 -1.49 -3.45 15.14
CA ALA A 81 -1.03 -2.96 16.44
C ALA A 81 -0.94 -4.08 17.48
N GLN A 82 -1.92 -4.99 17.51
CA GLN A 82 -1.86 -6.19 18.37
C GLN A 82 -0.68 -7.10 17.99
N LEU A 83 -0.45 -7.33 16.70
CA LEU A 83 0.68 -8.10 16.22
C LEU A 83 2.02 -7.50 16.67
N ILE A 84 2.19 -6.18 16.57
CA ILE A 84 3.38 -5.48 17.06
C ILE A 84 3.57 -5.74 18.55
N LYS A 85 2.49 -5.67 19.34
CA LYS A 85 2.54 -5.93 20.79
C LYS A 85 2.98 -7.36 21.11
N VAL A 86 2.42 -8.36 20.43
CA VAL A 86 2.81 -9.77 20.59
C VAL A 86 4.27 -10.00 20.23
N CYS A 87 4.79 -9.24 19.26
CA CYS A 87 6.15 -9.42 18.75
C CYS A 87 7.24 -8.67 19.54
N ILE A 88 6.92 -8.03 20.67
CA ILE A 88 7.89 -7.27 21.48
C ILE A 88 9.06 -8.15 21.95
N ASN A 89 8.78 -9.39 22.36
CA ASN A 89 9.79 -10.29 22.94
C ASN A 89 10.47 -11.19 21.90
N ARG A 90 10.17 -11.02 20.60
CA ARG A 90 10.79 -11.84 19.54
C ARG A 90 12.20 -11.34 19.23
N ASP A 91 13.11 -12.29 18.99
CA ASP A 91 14.46 -12.01 18.52
C ASP A 91 14.78 -12.83 17.26
N PRO A 92 15.06 -12.20 16.09
CA PRO A 92 15.00 -10.76 15.85
C PRO A 92 13.55 -10.23 15.82
N SER A 93 13.34 -9.03 16.38
CA SER A 93 12.00 -8.42 16.40
C SER A 93 11.62 -7.86 15.02
N PRO A 94 10.46 -8.23 14.47
CA PRO A 94 9.96 -7.69 13.20
C PRO A 94 9.41 -6.27 13.32
N ASN A 95 9.19 -5.78 14.55
CA ASN A 95 8.51 -4.52 14.84
C ASN A 95 9.20 -3.31 14.21
N SER A 96 10.54 -3.26 14.28
CA SER A 96 11.31 -2.15 13.70
C SER A 96 11.04 -1.99 12.20
N LYS A 97 10.91 -3.10 11.48
CA LYS A 97 10.62 -3.11 10.04
C LYS A 97 9.17 -2.72 9.73
N ILE A 98 8.23 -3.20 10.55
CA ILE A 98 6.79 -2.88 10.41
C ILE A 98 6.57 -1.38 10.64
N VAL A 99 7.05 -0.85 11.76
CA VAL A 99 6.91 0.57 12.12
C VAL A 99 7.57 1.47 11.09
N LYS A 100 8.79 1.12 10.63
CA LYS A 100 9.44 1.88 9.55
C LYS A 100 8.60 1.92 8.27
N ASN A 101 7.98 0.80 7.88
CA ASN A 101 7.09 0.75 6.73
C ASN A 101 5.87 1.67 6.93
N LEU A 102 5.23 1.62 8.10
CA LEU A 102 4.09 2.49 8.42
C LEU A 102 4.46 3.97 8.33
N CYS A 103 5.58 4.38 8.94
CA CYS A 103 6.06 5.76 8.85
C CYS A 103 6.31 6.17 7.40
N SER A 104 6.91 5.30 6.59
CA SER A 104 7.09 5.58 5.16
C SER A 104 5.76 5.80 4.44
N PHE A 105 4.69 5.06 4.78
CA PHE A 105 3.38 5.26 4.15
C PHE A 105 2.72 6.58 4.56
N LEU A 106 2.78 6.93 5.84
CA LEU A 106 2.20 8.18 6.33
C LEU A 106 2.91 9.42 5.76
N CYS A 107 4.21 9.33 5.48
CA CYS A 107 5.00 10.44 4.96
C CYS A 107 4.91 10.64 3.44
N VAL A 108 4.12 9.83 2.71
CA VAL A 108 3.99 9.95 1.24
C VAL A 108 3.02 11.07 0.83
N ASP A 109 2.06 11.41 1.69
CA ASP A 109 1.11 12.48 1.40
C ASP A 109 1.77 13.86 1.59
N THR A 110 2.07 14.54 0.48
CA THR A 110 2.70 15.86 0.48
C THR A 110 1.79 16.99 0.91
N SER A 111 0.47 16.75 1.00
CA SER A 111 -0.49 17.72 1.53
C SER A 111 -0.46 17.79 3.06
N ILE A 112 -0.10 16.68 3.71
CA ILE A 112 0.02 16.56 5.17
C ILE A 112 1.48 16.62 5.62
N THR A 113 2.39 15.99 4.86
CA THR A 113 3.83 15.91 5.13
C THR A 113 4.61 16.67 4.05
N PRO A 114 4.96 17.95 4.26
CA PRO A 114 5.69 18.73 3.27
C PRO A 114 7.08 18.14 3.01
N SER A 115 7.43 17.98 1.72
CA SER A 115 8.72 17.43 1.31
C SER A 115 9.83 18.47 1.46
N VAL A 116 10.78 18.23 2.36
CA VAL A 116 11.98 19.08 2.49
C VAL A 116 13.04 18.63 1.49
N THR A 117 12.98 19.16 0.27
CA THR A 117 14.15 19.14 -0.63
C THR A 117 15.05 20.30 -0.20
N ASN A 118 16.18 20.01 0.43
CA ASN A 118 17.15 21.02 0.81
C ASN A 118 18.26 21.12 -0.25
N PRO A 119 18.17 22.01 -1.26
CA PRO A 119 19.36 22.41 -2.00
C PRO A 119 20.05 23.51 -1.18
N VAL A 120 21.02 23.14 -0.35
CA VAL A 120 22.04 24.11 0.05
C VAL A 120 22.85 24.41 -1.20
N ALA A 121 22.44 25.43 -1.95
CA ALA A 121 23.28 26.01 -2.99
C ALA A 121 24.51 26.62 -2.30
N PRO A 122 25.75 26.28 -2.71
CA PRO A 122 26.92 26.94 -2.17
C PRO A 122 26.87 28.41 -2.57
N SER A 123 26.79 29.29 -1.56
CA SER A 123 26.95 30.73 -1.71
C SER A 123 28.33 31.03 -2.29
N THR A 124 28.41 31.34 -3.58
CA THR A 124 29.59 31.93 -4.20
C THR A 124 29.71 33.36 -3.67
N ASN A 125 30.61 33.51 -2.69
CA ASN A 125 30.96 34.82 -2.14
C ASN A 125 31.63 35.65 -3.24
N SER A 126 30.92 36.66 -3.72
CA SER A 126 31.46 37.73 -4.56
C SER A 126 32.23 38.70 -3.64
N LYS A 127 33.55 38.61 -3.66
CA LYS A 127 34.45 39.77 -3.41
C LYS A 127 34.95 40.17 -4.80
N GLY A 128 34.59 41.31 -5.38
CA GLY A 128 34.72 42.65 -4.81
C GLY A 128 36.09 43.19 -5.24
N CYS A 129 36.11 43.98 -6.32
CA CYS A 129 37.25 44.78 -6.75
C CYS A 129 37.76 45.67 -5.60
N ASP A 130 39.08 45.87 -5.50
CA ASP A 130 39.70 47.20 -5.48
C ASP A 130 41.23 47.11 -5.29
N SER A 131 41.93 47.99 -6.01
CA SER A 131 43.37 48.33 -6.04
C SER A 131 44.28 47.52 -6.95
#